data_AF-A0A3L7ZUA5-F1
#
_entry.id   AF-A0A3L7ZUA5-F1
#
_cell.length_a   1.000
_cell.length_b   1.000
_cell.length_c   1.000
_cell.angle_alpha   90.00
_cell.angle_beta   90.00
_cell.angle_gamma   90.00
#
_symmetry.space_group_name_H-M   'P 1'
#
loop_
_entity.id
_entity.type
_entity.pdbx_description
1 polymer ?
#
loop_
_entity_poly.entity_id
_entity_poly.type
_entity_poly.pdbx_seq_one_letter_code
_entity_poly.pdbx_strand_id
1 'polypeptide(L)'
;MSAAVSIYAQTLDADALKSFSPSTIREAFEICRYVKLTAQQQIKLAEAIDAENAEFVRLVAADNGIMSVKTRNRMRKLRDSALATILDHEQLAQYYRGVYDAEANAEGISIADRLQKKYDLTDQNWKFIRIAFYKIGLESRVIRKLMADTPKKAEAAIARLREEQLKSIEEKGGIRVNPDMTVVYVREFKADALRKE
;
A
#
# COMPACT_ATOMS: atom_id res chain seq x y z
N MET A 1 -9.73 -19.78 20.52
CA MET A 1 -8.42 -19.49 21.15
C MET A 1 -7.84 -18.26 20.46
N SER A 2 -7.21 -17.39 21.25
CA SER A 2 -6.80 -16.00 20.92
C SER A 2 -6.20 -15.77 19.53
N ALA A 3 -6.89 -14.98 18.73
CA ALA A 3 -6.22 -14.04 17.82
C ALA A 3 -6.11 -12.71 18.56
N ALA A 4 -5.13 -12.61 19.46
CA ALA A 4 -4.66 -11.31 19.88
C ALA A 4 -3.98 -10.69 18.65
N VAL A 5 -4.77 -10.04 17.79
CA VAL A 5 -4.26 -8.99 16.94
C VAL A 5 -3.81 -7.93 17.92
N SER A 6 -2.55 -8.02 18.36
CA SER A 6 -1.89 -6.89 18.98
C SER A 6 -1.83 -5.83 17.90
N ILE A 7 -2.86 -5.01 17.86
CA ILE A 7 -2.81 -3.71 17.22
C ILE A 7 -1.82 -2.95 18.09
N TYR A 8 -0.52 -3.14 17.86
CA TYR A 8 0.46 -2.18 18.32
C TYR A 8 0.01 -0.88 17.65
N ALA A 9 -0.70 -0.04 18.41
CA ALA A 9 -0.89 1.35 18.05
C ALA A 9 0.50 1.82 17.64
N GLN A 10 0.64 2.22 16.40
CA GLN A 10 1.97 2.42 15.88
C GLN A 10 2.47 3.73 16.46
N THR A 11 3.44 3.62 17.36
CA THR A 11 3.76 4.63 18.37
C THR A 11 5.04 5.36 18.03
N LEU A 12 5.04 6.67 18.26
CA LEU A 12 6.28 7.42 18.38
C LEU A 12 6.95 7.15 19.71
N ASP A 13 8.28 7.08 19.68
CA ASP A 13 9.10 7.14 20.87
C ASP A 13 9.34 8.61 21.22
N ALA A 14 8.50 9.15 22.11
CA ALA A 14 8.54 10.57 22.47
C ALA A 14 9.87 10.97 23.15
N ASP A 15 10.48 10.05 23.90
CA ASP A 15 11.75 10.31 24.57
C ASP A 15 12.92 10.34 23.58
N ALA A 16 12.92 9.44 22.60
CA ALA A 16 13.91 9.41 21.53
C ALA A 16 13.82 10.64 20.61
N LEU A 17 12.61 11.19 20.42
CA LEU A 17 12.36 12.28 19.48
C LEU A 17 12.31 13.68 20.11
N LYS A 18 12.45 13.80 21.44
CA LYS A 18 12.26 15.07 22.17
C LYS A 18 13.17 16.23 21.74
N SER A 19 14.30 15.95 21.09
CA SER A 19 15.23 16.97 20.59
C SER A 19 14.90 17.50 19.20
N PHE A 20 13.96 16.87 18.48
CA PHE A 20 13.56 17.27 17.14
C PHE A 20 12.42 18.28 17.16
N SER A 21 12.26 19.02 16.06
CA SER A 21 11.19 20.00 15.95
C SER A 21 9.80 19.34 15.95
N PRO A 22 8.73 20.02 16.42
CA PRO A 22 7.37 19.49 16.33
C PRO A 22 6.93 19.10 14.91
N SER A 23 7.41 19.82 13.88
CA SER A 23 7.14 19.50 12.48
C SER A 23 7.78 18.17 12.07
N THR A 24 9.04 17.95 12.48
CA THR A 24 9.78 16.70 12.24
C THR A 24 9.08 15.52 12.90
N ILE A 25 8.67 15.69 14.16
CA ILE A 25 7.95 14.66 14.92
C ILE A 25 6.62 14.33 14.24
N ARG A 26 5.88 15.34 13.76
CA ARG A 26 4.63 15.13 13.02
C ARG A 26 4.85 14.36 11.72
N GLU A 27 5.89 14.69 10.96
CA GLU A 27 6.22 13.96 9.73
C GLU A 27 6.66 12.52 10.01
N ALA A 28 7.46 12.31 11.07
CA ALA A 28 7.85 10.98 11.50
C ALA A 28 6.61 10.14 11.87
N PHE A 29 5.60 10.75 12.52
CA PHE A 29 4.34 10.07 12.81
C PHE A 29 3.62 9.57 11.55
N GLU A 30 3.60 10.34 10.46
CA GLU A 30 2.93 9.93 9.22
C GLU A 30 3.58 8.69 8.55
N ILE A 31 4.80 8.35 8.94
CA ILE A 31 5.47 7.11 8.52
C ILE A 31 5.26 6.02 9.58
N CYS A 32 5.52 6.35 10.84
CA CYS A 32 5.36 5.44 11.98
C CYS A 32 3.92 4.95 12.16
N ARG A 33 2.90 5.66 11.65
CA ARG A 33 1.50 5.21 11.65
C ARG A 33 1.19 4.06 10.70
N TYR A 34 2.10 3.74 9.78
CA TYR A 34 1.99 2.57 8.90
C TYR A 34 2.98 1.44 9.21
N VAL A 35 4.10 1.73 9.87
CA VAL A 35 5.12 0.73 10.22
C VAL A 35 5.71 0.87 11.64
N LYS A 36 5.87 -0.30 12.28
CA LYS A 36 6.72 -0.63 13.43
C LYS A 36 8.18 -0.15 13.33
N LEU A 37 8.57 1.01 13.86
CA LEU A 37 9.99 1.43 13.92
C LEU A 37 10.59 1.37 15.32
N THR A 38 11.85 0.95 15.42
CA THR A 38 12.65 1.05 16.66
C THR A 38 13.00 2.50 16.97
N ALA A 39 13.32 2.81 18.23
CA ALA A 39 13.76 4.16 18.63
C ALA A 39 14.90 4.70 17.75
N GLN A 40 15.91 3.86 17.46
CA GLN A 40 17.03 4.23 16.60
C GLN A 40 16.60 4.51 15.15
N GLN A 41 15.65 3.75 14.61
CA GLN A 41 15.09 4.01 13.29
C GLN A 41 14.28 5.31 13.27
N GLN A 42 13.54 5.61 14.33
CA GLN A 42 12.79 6.86 14.46
C GLN A 42 13.72 8.07 14.52
N ILE A 43 14.84 7.99 15.24
CA ILE A 43 15.88 9.04 15.26
C ILE A 43 16.44 9.26 13.85
N LYS A 44 16.88 8.19 13.18
CA LYS A 44 17.41 8.28 11.80
C LYS A 44 16.38 8.85 10.82
N LEU A 45 15.11 8.51 11.01
CA LEU A 45 14.02 9.04 10.20
C LEU A 45 13.84 10.54 10.45
N ALA A 46 13.88 10.99 11.70
CA ALA A 46 13.78 12.39 12.05
C ALA A 46 14.97 13.20 11.52
N GLU A 47 16.19 12.68 11.59
CA GLU A 47 17.39 13.28 10.97
C GLU A 47 17.24 13.42 9.45
N ALA A 48 16.71 12.38 8.78
CA ALA A 48 16.46 12.41 7.35
C ALA A 48 15.35 13.42 6.97
N ILE A 49 14.29 13.54 7.78
CA ILE A 49 13.25 14.56 7.63
C ILE A 49 13.83 15.96 7.76
N ASP A 50 14.67 16.23 8.76
CA ASP A 50 15.28 17.54 8.94
C ASP A 50 16.18 17.92 7.76
N ALA A 51 16.98 16.97 7.26
CA ALA A 51 17.80 17.17 6.07
C ALA A 51 16.93 17.43 4.82
N GLU A 52 15.83 16.67 4.66
CA GLU A 52 14.87 16.86 3.57
C GLU A 52 14.19 18.22 3.65
N ASN A 53 13.80 18.67 4.84
CA ASN A 53 13.16 19.96 5.07
C ASN A 53 14.12 21.13 4.80
N ALA A 54 15.39 21.00 5.18
CA ALA A 54 16.41 21.98 4.82
C ALA A 54 16.62 22.07 3.31
N GLU A 55 16.68 20.91 2.62
CA GLU A 55 16.80 20.85 1.17
C GLU A 55 15.55 21.40 0.45
N PHE A 56 14.36 21.12 0.98
CA PHE A 56 13.09 21.68 0.49
C PHE A 56 13.14 23.21 0.51
N VAL A 57 13.47 23.82 1.65
CA VAL A 57 13.53 25.27 1.80
C VAL A 57 14.55 25.86 0.82
N ARG A 58 15.72 25.24 0.70
CA ARG A 58 16.77 25.67 -0.23
C ARG A 58 16.31 25.63 -1.68
N LEU A 59 15.64 24.56 -2.11
CA LEU A 59 15.18 24.39 -3.49
C LEU A 59 14.03 25.33 -3.83
N VAL A 60 13.10 25.55 -2.90
CA VAL A 60 11.99 26.50 -3.07
C VAL A 60 12.52 27.93 -3.16
N ALA A 61 13.46 28.31 -2.30
CA ALA A 61 14.08 29.63 -2.36
C ALA A 61 14.83 29.86 -3.69
N ALA A 62 15.51 28.84 -4.20
CA ALA A 62 16.21 28.91 -5.49
C ALA A 62 15.27 29.05 -6.70
N ASP A 63 14.00 28.68 -6.56
CA ASP A 63 12.96 28.75 -7.60
C ASP A 63 11.93 29.84 -7.30
N ASN A 64 12.34 30.91 -6.57
CA ASN A 64 11.50 32.06 -6.20
C ASN A 64 10.17 31.69 -5.52
N GLY A 65 10.19 30.67 -4.66
CA GLY A 65 8.99 30.20 -3.95
C GLY A 65 8.18 29.16 -4.73
N ILE A 66 8.60 28.76 -5.93
CA ILE A 66 7.85 27.83 -6.79
C ILE A 66 8.29 26.39 -6.54
N MET A 67 7.31 25.51 -6.36
CA MET A 67 7.55 24.06 -6.34
C MET A 67 7.37 23.48 -7.75
N SER A 68 8.42 23.54 -8.58
CA SER A 68 8.38 22.93 -9.90
C SER A 68 8.23 21.39 -9.84
N VAL A 69 7.76 20.80 -10.93
CA VAL A 69 7.64 19.33 -11.07
C VAL A 69 8.99 18.64 -10.88
N LYS A 70 10.08 19.27 -11.36
CA LYS A 70 11.45 18.77 -11.20
C LYS A 70 11.85 18.72 -9.72
N THR A 71 11.63 19.80 -8.99
CA THR A 71 11.91 19.89 -7.55
C THR A 71 11.09 18.87 -6.77
N ARG A 72 9.78 18.77 -7.03
CA ARG A 72 8.90 17.78 -6.39
C ARG A 72 9.38 16.34 -6.63
N ASN A 73 9.75 16.00 -7.86
CA ASN A 73 10.28 14.68 -8.19
C ASN A 73 11.61 14.40 -7.49
N ARG A 74 12.47 15.41 -7.32
CA ARG A 74 13.71 15.30 -6.55
C ARG A 74 13.42 15.03 -5.07
N MET A 75 12.52 15.80 -4.46
CA MET A 75 12.11 15.59 -3.06
C MET A 75 11.55 14.19 -2.83
N ARG A 76 10.67 13.72 -3.72
CA ARG A 76 10.13 12.35 -3.65
C ARG A 76 11.24 11.30 -3.70
N LYS A 77 12.24 11.47 -4.58
CA LYS A 77 13.37 10.55 -4.67
C LYS A 77 14.22 10.56 -3.39
N LEU A 78 14.47 11.74 -2.81
CA LEU A 78 15.20 11.85 -1.54
C LEU A 78 14.47 11.10 -0.42
N ARG A 79 13.16 11.30 -0.30
CA ARG A 79 12.31 10.57 0.65
C ARG A 79 12.35 9.06 0.42
N ASP A 80 12.10 8.62 -0.81
CA ASP A 80 12.09 7.20 -1.17
C ASP A 80 13.45 6.54 -0.85
N SER A 81 14.57 7.22 -1.15
CA SER A 81 15.92 6.73 -0.84
C SER A 81 16.23 6.69 0.67
N ALA A 82 15.82 7.71 1.42
CA ALA A 82 15.99 7.73 2.88
C ALA A 82 15.23 6.58 3.53
N LEU A 83 13.96 6.38 3.13
CA LEU A 83 13.14 5.27 3.64
C LEU A 83 13.76 3.91 3.32
N ALA A 84 14.22 3.69 2.08
CA ALA A 84 14.87 2.45 1.69
C ALA A 84 16.18 2.17 2.43
N THR A 85 16.81 3.18 3.02
CA THR A 85 18.04 3.05 3.82
C THR A 85 17.74 2.75 5.29
N ILE A 86 16.61 3.25 5.82
CA ILE A 86 16.28 3.17 7.25
C ILE A 86 15.41 1.96 7.56
N LEU A 87 14.48 1.63 6.66
CA LEU A 87 13.52 0.55 6.81
C LEU A 87 14.07 -0.71 6.15
N ASP A 88 13.84 -1.87 6.78
CA ASP A 88 14.04 -3.15 6.10
C ASP A 88 12.99 -3.37 5.00
N HIS A 89 13.16 -4.45 4.22
CA HIS A 89 12.30 -4.73 3.07
C HIS A 89 10.83 -4.90 3.45
N GLU A 90 10.53 -5.59 4.55
CA GLU A 90 9.14 -5.83 4.97
C GLU A 90 8.53 -4.58 5.59
N GLN A 91 9.31 -3.84 6.40
CA GLN A 91 8.92 -2.54 6.92
C GLN A 91 8.56 -1.56 5.80
N LEU A 92 9.37 -1.52 4.74
CA LEU A 92 9.14 -0.65 3.59
C LEU A 92 7.91 -1.10 2.79
N ALA A 93 7.70 -2.41 2.61
CA ALA A 93 6.49 -2.96 2.00
C ALA A 93 5.24 -2.55 2.80
N GLN A 94 5.28 -2.73 4.12
CA GLN A 94 4.18 -2.39 5.02
C GLN A 94 3.86 -0.90 5.01
N TYR A 95 4.88 -0.03 4.99
CA TYR A 95 4.70 1.40 4.82
C TYR A 95 3.94 1.72 3.52
N TYR A 96 4.39 1.17 2.37
CA TYR A 96 3.73 1.42 1.10
C TYR A 96 2.31 0.82 1.03
N ARG A 97 2.05 -0.32 1.70
CA ARG A 97 0.68 -0.83 1.84
C ARG A 97 -0.21 0.19 2.54
N GLY A 98 0.27 0.77 3.64
CA GLY A 98 -0.46 1.84 4.34
C GLY A 98 -0.73 3.07 3.47
N VAL A 99 0.26 3.49 2.67
CA VAL A 99 0.13 4.63 1.74
C VAL A 99 -0.91 4.38 0.64
N TYR A 100 -0.99 3.16 0.11
CA TYR A 100 -1.84 2.81 -1.03
C TYR A 100 -3.19 2.19 -0.64
N ASP A 101 -3.44 1.94 0.64
CA ASP A 101 -4.62 1.21 1.13
C ASP A 101 -5.94 1.83 0.67
N ALA A 102 -6.12 3.13 0.89
CA ALA A 102 -7.36 3.83 0.58
C ALA A 102 -7.66 3.83 -0.93
N GLU A 103 -6.64 4.06 -1.76
CA GLU A 103 -6.77 4.06 -3.22
C GLU A 103 -7.11 2.65 -3.74
N ALA A 104 -6.40 1.62 -3.25
CA ALA A 104 -6.64 0.24 -3.64
C ALA A 104 -8.04 -0.24 -3.20
N ASN A 105 -8.52 0.19 -2.02
CA ASN A 105 -9.84 -0.16 -1.54
C ASN A 105 -10.94 0.49 -2.40
N ALA A 106 -10.79 1.76 -2.75
CA ALA A 106 -11.71 2.45 -3.65
C ALA A 106 -11.74 1.80 -5.05
N GLU A 107 -10.58 1.40 -5.58
CA GLU A 107 -10.48 0.68 -6.86
C GLU A 107 -11.20 -0.68 -6.80
N GLY A 108 -10.96 -1.46 -5.74
CA GLY A 108 -11.61 -2.76 -5.54
C GLY A 108 -13.14 -2.65 -5.44
N ILE A 109 -13.65 -1.64 -4.73
CA ILE A 109 -15.09 -1.35 -4.62
C ILE A 109 -15.66 -0.98 -5.99
N SER A 110 -15.04 -0.04 -6.69
CA SER A 110 -15.51 0.43 -8.00
C SER A 110 -15.62 -0.70 -9.02
N ILE A 111 -14.63 -1.60 -9.06
CA ILE A 111 -14.67 -2.77 -9.95
C ILE A 111 -15.78 -3.73 -9.54
N ALA A 112 -15.91 -4.04 -8.24
CA ALA A 112 -16.94 -4.93 -7.74
C ALA A 112 -18.35 -4.41 -8.03
N ASP A 113 -18.62 -3.13 -7.78
CA ASP A 113 -19.91 -2.48 -8.06
C ASP A 113 -20.27 -2.56 -9.55
N ARG A 114 -19.29 -2.26 -10.41
CA ARG A 114 -19.46 -2.31 -11.87
C ARG A 114 -19.81 -3.71 -12.35
N LEU A 115 -19.10 -4.73 -11.85
CA LEU A 115 -19.33 -6.13 -12.25
C LEU A 115 -20.64 -6.67 -11.68
N GLN A 116 -20.96 -6.34 -10.43
CA GLN A 116 -22.21 -6.73 -9.80
C GLN A 116 -23.41 -6.21 -10.59
N LYS A 117 -23.42 -4.91 -10.91
CA LYS A 117 -24.49 -4.30 -11.69
C LYS A 117 -24.59 -4.86 -13.11
N LYS A 118 -23.46 -5.14 -13.76
CA LYS A 118 -23.43 -5.60 -15.16
C LYS A 118 -23.89 -7.05 -15.32
N TYR A 119 -23.60 -7.90 -14.35
CA TYR A 119 -23.84 -9.34 -14.44
C TYR A 119 -24.87 -9.86 -13.44
N ASP A 120 -25.56 -8.99 -12.71
CA ASP A 120 -26.55 -9.34 -11.67
C ASP A 120 -25.98 -10.31 -10.62
N LEU A 121 -24.78 -9.99 -10.12
CA LEU A 121 -24.06 -10.85 -9.19
C LEU A 121 -24.59 -10.70 -7.76
N THR A 122 -24.44 -11.75 -6.96
CA THR A 122 -24.81 -11.70 -5.54
C THR A 122 -23.83 -10.85 -4.73
N ASP A 123 -24.24 -10.41 -3.54
CA ASP A 123 -23.36 -9.72 -2.59
C ASP A 123 -22.14 -10.56 -2.19
N GLN A 124 -22.24 -11.88 -2.20
CA GLN A 124 -21.10 -12.75 -1.91
C GLN A 124 -20.08 -12.72 -3.05
N ASN A 125 -20.55 -12.77 -4.31
CA ASN A 125 -19.67 -12.57 -5.47
C ASN A 125 -18.98 -11.21 -5.41
N TRP A 126 -19.74 -10.16 -5.08
CA TRP A 126 -19.21 -8.81 -4.92
C TRP A 126 -18.07 -8.76 -3.88
N LYS A 127 -18.22 -9.41 -2.72
CA LYS A 127 -17.17 -9.46 -1.68
C LYS A 127 -15.88 -10.12 -2.18
N PHE A 128 -15.97 -11.23 -2.91
CA PHE A 128 -14.79 -11.90 -3.46
C PHE A 128 -14.09 -11.05 -4.51
N ILE A 129 -14.86 -10.43 -5.42
CA ILE A 129 -14.32 -9.52 -6.43
C ILE A 129 -13.63 -8.34 -5.73
N ARG A 130 -14.30 -7.68 -4.79
CA ARG A 130 -13.75 -6.53 -4.07
C ARG A 130 -12.42 -6.86 -3.42
N ILE A 131 -12.34 -7.97 -2.68
CA ILE A 131 -11.13 -8.37 -1.96
C ILE A 131 -9.99 -8.71 -2.93
N ALA A 132 -10.28 -9.46 -3.99
CA ALA A 132 -9.28 -9.83 -4.98
C ALA A 132 -8.71 -8.60 -5.71
N PHE A 133 -9.58 -7.69 -6.17
CA PHE A 133 -9.15 -6.48 -6.86
C PHE A 133 -8.50 -5.45 -5.93
N TYR A 134 -8.92 -5.36 -4.66
CA TYR A 134 -8.18 -4.62 -3.63
C TYR A 134 -6.75 -5.14 -3.51
N LYS A 135 -6.56 -6.46 -3.35
CA LYS A 135 -5.23 -7.07 -3.23
C LYS A 135 -4.38 -6.87 -4.49
N ILE A 136 -4.96 -7.06 -5.68
CA ILE A 136 -4.28 -6.77 -6.95
C ILE A 136 -3.83 -5.32 -6.98
N GLY A 137 -4.73 -4.37 -6.70
CA GLY A 137 -4.43 -2.94 -6.73
C GLY A 137 -3.37 -2.53 -5.72
N LEU A 138 -3.45 -3.04 -4.49
CA LEU A 138 -2.53 -2.72 -3.40
C LEU A 138 -1.13 -3.26 -3.68
N GLU A 139 -1.00 -4.59 -3.81
CA GLU A 139 0.30 -5.24 -3.92
C GLU A 139 0.99 -4.91 -5.25
N SER A 140 0.24 -4.63 -6.33
CA SER A 140 0.86 -4.17 -7.57
C SER A 140 1.56 -2.82 -7.42
N ARG A 141 0.98 -1.88 -6.66
CA ARG A 141 1.60 -0.58 -6.38
C ARG A 141 2.83 -0.73 -5.49
N VAL A 142 2.75 -1.59 -4.46
CA VAL A 142 3.88 -1.93 -3.58
C VAL A 142 5.02 -2.57 -4.38
N ILE A 143 4.74 -3.59 -5.20
CA ILE A 143 5.73 -4.26 -6.05
C ILE A 143 6.42 -3.25 -6.98
N ARG A 144 5.65 -2.39 -7.67
CA ARG A 144 6.24 -1.35 -8.55
C ARG A 144 7.16 -0.40 -7.79
N LYS A 145 6.84 -0.08 -6.54
CA LYS A 145 7.68 0.77 -5.69
C LYS A 145 8.96 0.06 -5.24
N LEU A 146 8.86 -1.16 -4.71
CA LEU A 146 10.00 -1.91 -4.20
C LEU A 146 10.95 -2.39 -5.31
N MET A 147 10.41 -2.62 -6.50
CA MET A 147 11.15 -3.16 -7.65
C MET A 147 11.33 -2.13 -8.77
N ALA A 148 11.40 -0.84 -8.43
CA ALA A 148 11.51 0.24 -9.40
C ALA A 148 12.72 0.08 -10.36
N ASP A 149 13.83 -0.49 -9.86
CA ASP A 149 15.04 -0.74 -10.65
C ASP A 149 14.95 -2.02 -11.51
N THR A 150 13.94 -2.87 -11.29
CA THR A 150 13.76 -4.15 -12.02
C THR A 150 12.34 -4.30 -12.58
N PRO A 151 11.90 -3.39 -13.48
CA PRO A 151 10.50 -3.33 -13.93
C PRO A 151 10.02 -4.62 -14.60
N LYS A 152 10.88 -5.34 -15.32
CA LYS A 152 10.50 -6.64 -15.92
C LYS A 152 10.16 -7.69 -14.86
N LYS A 153 10.91 -7.72 -13.74
CA LYS A 153 10.63 -8.64 -12.63
C LYS A 153 9.36 -8.21 -11.87
N ALA A 154 9.16 -6.90 -11.72
CA ALA A 154 7.96 -6.33 -11.12
C ALA A 154 6.68 -6.76 -11.87
N GLU A 155 6.66 -6.58 -13.20
CA GLU A 155 5.50 -6.94 -14.01
C GLU A 155 5.24 -8.47 -14.02
N ALA A 156 6.29 -9.30 -13.98
CA ALA A 156 6.13 -10.75 -13.84
C ALA A 156 5.52 -11.14 -12.48
N ALA A 157 5.92 -10.50 -11.39
CA ALA A 157 5.34 -10.72 -10.06
C ALA A 157 3.87 -10.27 -10.01
N ILE A 158 3.56 -9.11 -10.61
CA ILE A 158 2.19 -8.58 -10.72
C ILE A 158 1.28 -9.51 -11.53
N ALA A 159 1.79 -10.06 -12.64
CA ALA A 159 1.04 -11.02 -13.44
C ALA A 159 0.67 -12.27 -12.63
N ARG A 160 1.60 -12.83 -11.85
CA ARG A 160 1.36 -13.98 -10.96
C ARG A 160 0.35 -13.65 -9.86
N LEU A 161 0.51 -12.50 -9.21
CA LEU A 161 -0.44 -12.00 -8.21
C LEU A 161 -1.85 -11.93 -8.80
N ARG A 162 -1.98 -11.37 -10.01
CA ARG A 162 -3.26 -11.23 -10.68
C ARG A 162 -3.89 -12.58 -10.98
N GLU A 163 -3.11 -13.52 -11.51
CA GLU A 163 -3.56 -14.88 -11.77
C GLU A 163 -4.07 -15.56 -10.49
N GLU A 164 -3.29 -15.48 -9.40
CA GLU A 164 -3.66 -16.06 -8.10
C GLU A 164 -4.97 -15.45 -7.56
N GLN A 165 -5.08 -14.12 -7.57
CA GLN A 165 -6.27 -13.45 -7.04
C GLN A 165 -7.52 -13.72 -7.90
N LEU A 166 -7.40 -13.74 -9.23
CA LEU A 166 -8.52 -14.10 -10.11
C LEU A 166 -8.96 -15.56 -9.92
N LYS A 167 -8.00 -16.49 -9.77
CA LYS A 167 -8.29 -17.89 -9.45
C LYS A 167 -9.02 -18.03 -8.11
N SER A 168 -8.64 -17.23 -7.11
CA SER A 168 -9.30 -17.25 -5.80
C SER A 168 -10.79 -16.85 -5.87
N ILE A 169 -11.16 -15.97 -6.80
CA ILE A 169 -12.57 -15.59 -7.04
C ILE A 169 -13.34 -16.79 -7.60
N GLU A 170 -12.74 -17.55 -8.52
CA GLU A 170 -13.36 -18.75 -9.10
C GLU A 170 -13.54 -19.85 -8.05
N GLU A 171 -12.51 -20.11 -7.27
CA GLU A 171 -12.53 -21.13 -6.23
C GLU A 171 -13.55 -20.80 -5.13
N LYS A 172 -13.63 -19.55 -4.68
CA LYS A 172 -14.48 -19.17 -3.53
C LYS A 172 -15.85 -18.65 -3.94
N GLY A 173 -15.95 -17.93 -5.04
CA GLY A 173 -17.16 -17.24 -5.48
C GLY A 173 -18.00 -17.98 -6.52
N GLY A 174 -17.49 -19.06 -7.14
CA GLY A 174 -18.22 -19.79 -8.18
C GLY A 174 -18.34 -19.04 -9.52
N ILE A 175 -17.64 -17.92 -9.66
CA ILE A 175 -17.59 -17.10 -10.88
C ILE A 175 -16.14 -16.91 -11.32
N ARG A 176 -15.89 -16.91 -12.63
CA ARG A 176 -14.60 -16.55 -13.20
C ARG A 176 -14.67 -15.11 -13.70
N VAL A 177 -13.71 -14.28 -13.27
CA VAL A 177 -13.50 -12.94 -13.83
C VAL A 177 -12.33 -13.02 -14.79
N ASN A 178 -12.58 -12.73 -16.07
CA ASN A 178 -11.58 -12.76 -17.12
C ASN A 178 -10.74 -11.46 -17.13
N PRO A 179 -9.55 -11.46 -17.78
CA PRO A 179 -8.70 -10.28 -17.87
C PRO A 179 -9.37 -9.06 -18.53
N ASP A 180 -10.33 -9.28 -19.43
CA ASP A 180 -11.14 -8.26 -20.11
C ASP A 180 -12.33 -7.75 -19.27
N MET A 181 -12.39 -8.13 -17.99
CA MET A 181 -13.47 -7.81 -17.05
C MET A 181 -14.82 -8.41 -17.44
N THR A 182 -14.85 -9.48 -18.25
CA THR A 182 -16.04 -10.31 -18.41
C THR A 182 -16.18 -11.32 -17.28
N VAL A 183 -17.40 -11.71 -16.95
CA VAL A 183 -17.71 -12.66 -15.87
C VAL A 183 -18.43 -13.87 -16.44
N VAL A 184 -18.00 -15.06 -16.02
CA VAL A 184 -18.63 -16.34 -16.37
C VAL A 184 -19.05 -17.05 -15.08
N TYR A 185 -20.30 -17.51 -15.03
CA TYR A 185 -20.76 -18.39 -13.94
C TYR A 185 -20.21 -19.80 -14.17
N VAL A 186 -19.39 -20.27 -13.23
CA VAL A 186 -18.75 -21.59 -13.32
C VAL A 186 -19.53 -22.62 -12.51
N ARG A 187 -20.07 -22.21 -11.36
CA ARG A 187 -20.90 -23.05 -10.48
C ARG A 187 -21.72 -22.21 -9.53
N GLU A 188 -22.77 -22.81 -8.98
CA GLU A 188 -23.49 -22.21 -7.87
C GLU A 188 -22.58 -22.04 -6.65
N PHE A 189 -22.71 -20.90 -5.97
CA PHE A 189 -21.96 -20.59 -4.77
C PHE A 189 -22.41 -21.50 -3.61
N LYS A 190 -21.48 -22.28 -3.05
CA LYS A 190 -21.74 -23.18 -1.93
C LYS A 190 -21.27 -22.56 -0.61
N ALA A 191 -22.18 -21.93 0.13
CA ALA A 191 -21.87 -21.28 1.41
C ALA A 191 -21.20 -22.22 2.43
N ASP A 192 -21.53 -23.52 2.40
CA ASP A 192 -21.00 -24.53 3.32
C ASP A 192 -19.51 -24.84 3.11
N ALA A 193 -18.96 -24.52 1.93
CA ALA A 193 -17.54 -24.74 1.62
C ALA A 193 -16.61 -23.72 2.31
N LEU A 194 -17.13 -22.62 2.84
CA LEU A 194 -16.36 -21.57 3.52
C LEU A 194 -16.18 -21.82 5.03
N ARG A 195 -16.93 -22.75 5.63
CA ARG A 195 -16.93 -22.99 7.10
C ARG A 195 -15.88 -23.99 7.58
N LYS A 196 -14.97 -24.45 6.72
CA LYS A 196 -13.90 -25.39 7.10
C LYS A 196 -12.54 -24.71 7.13
N GLU A 197 -12.31 -23.85 8.13
CA GLU A 197 -10.99 -23.52 8.67
C GLU A 197 -11.12 -23.31 10.19
#